data_AF-A0A7V5LZ93-F1
#
_entry.id   AF-A0A7V5LZ93-F1
#
_cell.length_a   1.000
_cell.length_b   1.000
_cell.length_c   1.000
_cell.angle_alpha   90.00
_cell.angle_beta   90.00
_cell.angle_gamma   90.00
#
_symmetry.space_group_name_H-M   'P 1'
#
loop_
_entity.id
_entity.type
_entity.pdbx_description
1 polymer ?
#
loop_
_entity_poly.entity_id
_entity_poly.type
_entity_poly.pdbx_seq_one_letter_code
_entity_poly.pdbx_strand_id
1 'polypeptide(L)' 'SVVCGPPIMMKFTTLKLLDVGYKPENIYLSMEKNMSCGIGKCGHCQLGKYLVCRDGPVFTYSQLKDIPAIWD' A
#
# COMPACT_ATOMS: atom_id res chain seq x y z
N SER A 1 11.44 -0.57 7.03
CA SER A 1 10.41 -0.16 8.00
C SER A 1 9.06 -0.69 7.54
N VAL A 2 8.21 -1.15 8.44
CA VAL A 2 6.87 -1.67 8.13
C VAL A 2 5.84 -0.71 8.72
N VAL A 3 4.84 -0.31 7.92
CA VAL A 3 3.75 0.56 8.35
C VAL A 3 2.42 -0.12 8.05
N CYS A 4 1.53 -0.14 9.04
CA CYS A 4 0.16 -0.63 8.95
C CYS A 4 -0.76 0.31 9.73
N GLY A 5 -2.02 0.42 9.32
CA GLY A 5 -3.05 1.20 10.03
C GLY A 5 -3.82 2.13 9.10
N PRO A 6 -4.50 3.16 9.64
CA PRO A 6 -5.35 4.05 8.85
C PRO A 6 -4.58 4.76 7.73
N PRO A 7 -5.18 5.01 6.56
CA PRO A 7 -4.49 5.59 5.40
C PRO A 7 -3.80 6.93 5.70
N ILE A 8 -4.43 7.77 6.53
CA ILE A 8 -3.87 9.06 6.95
C ILE A 8 -2.60 8.89 7.78
N MET A 9 -2.58 7.90 8.67
CA MET A 9 -1.41 7.59 9.49
C MET A 9 -0.29 7.05 8.61
N MET A 10 -0.60 6.09 7.73
CA MET A 10 0.39 5.52 6.83
C MET A 10 1.02 6.56 5.91
N LYS A 11 0.23 7.53 5.43
CA LYS A 11 0.71 8.65 4.60
C LYS A 11 1.78 9.47 5.33
N PHE A 12 1.47 10.00 6.51
CA PHE A 12 2.40 10.86 7.24
C PHE A 12 3.60 10.09 7.79
N THR A 13 3.41 8.85 8.24
CA THR A 13 4.52 7.99 8.66
C THR A 13 5.46 7.70 7.49
N THR A 14 4.92 7.41 6.30
CA THR A 14 5.74 7.17 5.09
C THR A 14 6.55 8.40 4.70
N LEU A 15 5.91 9.58 4.68
CA LEU A 15 6.61 10.84 4.41
C LEU A 15 7.73 11.08 5.42
N LYS A 16 7.47 10.86 6.71
CA LYS A 16 8.50 11.03 7.74
C LYS A 16 9.65 10.02 7.61
N LEU A 17 9.36 8.79 7.21
CA LEU A 17 10.40 7.78 6.95
C LEU A 17 11.30 8.18 5.78
N LEU A 18 10.73 8.76 4.73
CA LEU A 18 11.52 9.30 3.60
C LEU A 18 12.42 10.45 4.06
N ASP A 19 11.92 11.37 4.89
CA ASP A 19 12.70 12.48 5.44
C ASP A 19 13.89 11.99 6.30
N VAL A 20 13.74 10.86 6.99
CA VAL A 20 14.79 10.25 7.82
C VAL A 20 15.84 9.50 6.97
N GLY A 21 15.62 9.40 5.65
CA GLY A 21 16.56 8.79 4.71
C GLY A 21 16.28 7.32 4.37
N TYR A 22 15.09 6.79 4.72
CA TYR A 22 14.71 5.46 4.24
C TYR A 22 14.44 5.50 2.73
N LYS A 23 15.03 4.55 2.01
CA LYS A 23 14.74 4.36 0.59
C LYS A 23 13.30 3.87 0.38
N PRO A 24 12.59 4.31 -0.68
CA PRO A 24 11.22 3.87 -0.99
C PRO A 24 11.04 2.34 -1.09
N GLU A 25 12.06 1.63 -1.55
CA GLU A 25 12.09 0.16 -1.64
C GLU A 25 12.15 -0.54 -0.28
N ASN A 26 12.62 0.16 0.76
CA ASN A 26 12.77 -0.35 2.13
C ASN A 26 11.60 0.05 3.05
N ILE A 27 10.57 0.69 2.49
CA ILE A 27 9.33 1.04 3.20
C ILE A 27 8.25 0.09 2.72
N TYR A 28 7.79 -0.77 3.62
CA TYR A 28 6.74 -1.74 3.36
C TYR A 28 5.42 -1.24 3.96
N LEU A 29 4.39 -1.21 3.13
CA LEU A 29 3.04 -0.76 3.46
C LEU A 29 2.09 -1.95 3.36
N SER A 30 1.37 -2.23 4.43
CA SER A 30 0.28 -3.20 4.43
C SER A 30 -1.00 -2.50 3.97
N MET A 31 -1.34 -2.67 2.70
CA MET A 31 -2.50 -2.02 2.09
C MET A 31 -3.76 -2.85 2.36
N GLU A 32 -4.65 -2.32 3.19
CA GLU A 32 -5.94 -2.92 3.46
C GLU A 32 -6.99 -2.33 2.51
N LYS A 33 -7.62 -3.17 1.71
CA LYS A 33 -8.76 -2.81 0.82
C LYS A 33 -9.91 -3.77 1.06
N ASN A 34 -11.12 -3.36 0.68
CA ASN A 34 -12.30 -4.19 0.83
C ASN A 34 -12.17 -5.45 -0.04
N MET A 35 -12.08 -6.60 0.62
CA MET A 35 -11.85 -7.89 -0.02
C MET A 35 -13.10 -8.75 0.10
N SER A 36 -13.81 -8.94 -1.02
CA SER A 36 -15.01 -9.81 -1.03
C SER A 36 -14.69 -11.24 -1.46
N CYS A 37 -13.98 -11.41 -2.58
CA CYS A 37 -13.73 -12.74 -3.15
C CYS A 37 -12.41 -13.37 -2.72
N GLY A 38 -11.39 -12.59 -2.34
CA GLY A 38 -10.08 -13.10 -1.92
C GLY A 38 -9.22 -13.81 -2.98
N ILE A 39 -9.78 -14.17 -4.13
CA ILE A 39 -9.11 -14.97 -5.18
C ILE A 39 -8.83 -14.19 -6.47
N GLY A 40 -8.95 -12.86 -6.43
CA GLY A 40 -8.68 -12.00 -7.60
C GLY A 40 -9.72 -12.06 -8.73
N LYS A 41 -10.93 -12.57 -8.46
CA LYS A 41 -12.02 -12.68 -9.46
C LYS A 41 -12.94 -11.46 -9.55
N CYS A 42 -13.15 -10.77 -8.43
CA CYS A 42 -14.17 -9.73 -8.27
C CYS A 42 -13.66 -8.28 -8.44
N GLY A 43 -12.35 -8.04 -8.34
CA GLY A 43 -11.77 -6.70 -8.50
C GLY A 43 -12.00 -5.72 -7.34
N HIS A 44 -12.76 -6.05 -6.29
CA HIS A 44 -12.99 -5.14 -5.15
C HIS A 44 -11.69 -4.75 -4.42
N CYS A 45 -10.71 -5.65 -4.42
CA CYS A 45 -9.40 -5.47 -3.78
C CYS A 45 -8.40 -4.71 -4.68
N GLN A 46 -8.85 -4.00 -5.72
CA GLN A 46 -7.96 -3.38 -6.71
C GLN A 46 -7.24 -2.13 -6.15
N LEU A 47 -5.94 -2.07 -6.39
CA LEU A 47 -5.06 -0.97 -6.07
C LEU A 47 -4.23 -0.62 -7.31
N GLY A 48 -4.73 0.34 -8.10
CA GLY A 48 -4.15 0.68 -9.40
C GLY A 48 -4.15 -0.53 -10.34
N LYS A 49 -2.95 -1.04 -10.65
CA LYS A 49 -2.74 -2.23 -11.48
C LYS A 49 -2.64 -3.55 -10.71
N TYR A 50 -2.61 -3.48 -9.38
CA TYR A 50 -2.47 -4.65 -8.51
C TYR A 50 -3.81 -5.06 -7.92
N LEU A 51 -3.98 -6.36 -7.65
CA LEU A 51 -5.06 -6.88 -6.83
C LEU A 51 -4.49 -7.21 -5.45
N VAL A 52 -4.86 -6.48 -4.41
CA VAL A 52 -4.36 -6.67 -3.03
C VAL A 52 -4.50 -8.11 -2.56
N CYS A 53 -5.58 -8.78 -2.97
CA CYS A 53 -5.88 -10.16 -2.61
C CYS A 53 -5.04 -11.22 -3.35
N ARG A 54 -4.32 -10.84 -4.40
CA ARG A 54 -3.46 -11.75 -5.19
C ARG A 54 -1.98 -11.34 -5.15
N ASP A 55 -1.72 -10.05 -5.32
CA ASP A 55 -0.39 -9.46 -5.42
C ASP A 55 0.09 -8.85 -4.09
N GLY A 56 -0.84 -8.63 -3.14
CA GLY A 56 -0.59 -8.01 -1.84
C GLY A 56 -0.64 -9.00 -0.67
N PRO A 57 -0.95 -8.56 0.56
CA PRO A 57 -1.33 -7.19 0.97
C PRO A 57 -0.15 -6.24 1.22
N VAL A 58 1.07 -6.78 1.24
CA VAL A 58 2.29 -6.02 1.56
C VAL A 58 2.97 -5.57 0.28
N PHE A 59 3.10 -4.27 0.11
CA PHE A 59 3.78 -3.65 -1.02
C PHE A 59 4.88 -2.71 -0.55
N THR A 60 5.89 -2.48 -1.38
CA THR A 60 6.87 -1.44 -1.12
C THR A 60 6.32 -0.07 -1.54
N TYR A 61 6.73 1.00 -0.87
CA TYR A 61 6.34 2.35 -1.26
C TYR A 61 6.81 2.68 -2.70
N SER A 62 7.96 2.13 -3.12
CA SER A 62 8.44 2.25 -4.50
C SER A 62 7.44 1.71 -5.54
N GLN A 63 6.69 0.64 -5.23
CA GLN A 63 5.67 0.09 -6.13
C GLN A 63 4.37 0.90 -6.16
N LEU A 64 4.09 1.63 -5.08
CA LEU A 64 2.81 2.31 -4.87
C LEU A 64 2.86 3.82 -5.16
N LYS A 65 4.03 4.46 -5.06
CA LYS A 65 4.19 5.92 -5.17
C LYS A 65 3.59 6.54 -6.44
N ASP A 66 3.51 5.78 -7.54
CA ASP A 66 3.02 6.22 -8.84
C ASP A 66 1.50 5.95 -9.04
N ILE A 67 0.85 5.31 -8.07
CA ILE A 67 -0.59 5.03 -8.10
C ILE A 67 -1.31 6.23 -7.46
N PRO A 68 -2.29 6.85 -8.15
CA PRO A 68 -3.09 7.92 -7.56
C PRO A 68 -3.99 7.36 -6.45
N ALA A 69 -4.34 8.18 -5.46
CA ALA A 69 -5.30 7.84 -4.41
C ALA A 69 -4.93 6.60 -3.56
N ILE A 70 -3.64 6.28 -3.38
CA ILE A 70 -3.20 5.17 -2.51
C ILE A 70 -3.55 5.37 -1.03
N TRP A 71 -3.87 6.60 -0.62
CA TRP A 71 -4.21 6.95 0.76
C TRP A 71 -5.71 7.14 0.98
N ASP A 72 -6.54 6.82 -0.01
CA ASP A 72 -8.01 6.82 0.10
C ASP A 72 -8.56 5.44 0.51
#